data_AF-A0A352S7G9-F1
#
_entry.id   AF-A0A352S7G9-F1
#
_cell.length_a   1.000
_cell.length_b   1.000
_cell.length_c   1.000
_cell.angle_alpha   90.00
_cell.angle_beta   90.00
_cell.angle_gamma   90.00
#
_symmetry.space_group_name_H-M   'P 1'
#
loop_
_entity.id
_entity.type
_entity.pdbx_description
1 polymer ?
#
loop_
_entity_poly.entity_id
_entity_poly.type
_entity_poly.pdbx_seq_one_letter_code
_entity_poly.pdbx_strand_id
1 'polypeptide(L)'
;TVTIPPERRDGRLTEKLLKERDGILAWAVEGCSRWQRQGLKPPASVVSATEEYFEAEDALGQWIEERCLLAKSHREGVSELFADWREWAERAGEYVGSVKRFSELMATRKFEKCRLTGGARAIAGIALRPKPYSNAYPYRDD
;
A
#
# COMPACT_ATOMS: atom_id res chain seq x y z
N THR A 1 27.43 -7.93 4.54
CA THR A 1 27.37 -9.34 5.00
C THR A 1 28.47 -9.55 6.02
N VAL A 2 28.20 -10.27 7.12
CA VAL A 2 29.22 -10.57 8.14
C VAL A 2 29.85 -11.92 7.83
N THR A 3 31.16 -11.95 7.60
CA THR A 3 31.93 -13.17 7.31
C THR A 3 32.88 -13.45 8.46
N ILE A 4 32.77 -14.62 9.10
CA ILE A 4 33.64 -15.00 10.22
C ILE A 4 34.97 -15.56 9.69
N PRO A 5 36.13 -14.99 10.08
CA PRO A 5 37.44 -15.42 9.62
C PRO A 5 37.76 -16.85 10.11
N PRO A 6 38.55 -17.65 9.37
CA PRO A 6 38.78 -19.07 9.64
C PRO A 6 39.25 -19.36 11.08
N GLU A 7 40.10 -18.49 11.61
CA GLU A 7 40.75 -18.65 12.92
C GLU A 7 39.77 -18.45 14.09
N ARG A 8 38.62 -17.81 13.83
CA ARG A 8 37.54 -17.58 14.81
C ARG A 8 36.39 -18.57 14.67
N ARG A 9 36.47 -19.53 13.74
CA ARG A 9 35.42 -20.55 13.56
C ARG A 9 35.58 -21.65 14.61
N ASP A 10 34.52 -21.89 15.36
CA ASP A 10 34.49 -23.00 16.30
C ASP A 10 34.18 -24.31 15.55
N GLY A 11 35.20 -25.15 15.33
CA GLY A 11 35.05 -26.45 14.69
C GLY A 11 34.22 -27.46 15.47
N ARG A 12 33.93 -27.20 16.76
CA ARG A 12 33.10 -28.05 17.63
C ARG A 12 31.73 -27.45 17.93
N LEU A 13 31.34 -26.39 17.20
CA LEU A 13 30.07 -25.68 17.42
C LEU A 13 28.87 -26.63 17.43
N THR A 14 28.82 -27.56 16.48
CA THR A 14 27.71 -28.54 16.38
C THR A 14 27.55 -29.37 17.64
N GLU A 15 28.64 -29.90 18.20
CA GLU A 15 28.60 -30.72 19.41
C GLU A 15 28.13 -29.92 20.63
N LYS A 16 28.56 -28.66 20.73
CA LYS A 16 28.14 -27.74 21.81
C LYS A 16 26.65 -27.42 21.72
N LEU A 17 26.16 -27.09 20.52
CA LEU A 17 24.74 -26.82 20.29
C LEU A 17 23.87 -28.06 20.57
N LEU A 18 24.34 -29.26 20.20
CA LEU A 18 23.63 -30.50 20.50
C LEU A 18 23.54 -30.79 22.00
N LYS A 19 24.57 -30.45 22.79
CA LYS A 19 24.52 -30.54 24.25
C LYS A 19 23.51 -29.58 24.87
N GLU A 20 23.26 -28.43 24.25
CA GLU A 20 22.29 -27.41 24.70
C GLU A 20 20.91 -27.51 24.02
N ARG A 21 20.67 -28.57 23.24
CA ARG A 21 19.47 -28.70 22.38
C ARG A 21 18.15 -28.50 23.12
N ASP A 22 18.05 -28.99 24.36
CA ASP A 22 16.82 -28.90 25.14
C ASP A 22 16.54 -27.45 25.56
N GLY A 23 17.59 -26.69 25.87
CA GLY A 23 17.50 -25.26 26.16
C GLY A 23 17.17 -24.42 24.93
N ILE A 24 17.76 -24.75 23.78
CA ILE A 24 17.46 -24.10 22.49
C ILE A 24 15.99 -24.34 22.11
N LEU A 25 15.50 -25.57 22.26
CA LEU A 25 14.11 -25.90 21.99
C LEU A 25 13.15 -25.19 22.95
N ALA A 26 13.46 -25.17 24.25
CA ALA A 26 12.67 -24.43 25.23
C ALA A 26 12.59 -22.93 24.89
N TRP A 27 13.72 -22.32 24.50
CA TRP A 27 13.76 -20.93 24.03
C TRP A 27 12.90 -20.70 22.78
N ALA A 28 12.92 -21.63 21.82
CA ALA A 28 12.12 -21.52 20.60
C ALA A 28 10.61 -21.65 20.87
N VAL A 29 10.22 -22.57 21.76
CA VAL A 29 8.82 -22.76 22.17
C VAL A 29 8.30 -21.52 22.90
N GLU A 30 9.09 -20.98 23.83
CA GLU A 30 8.78 -19.72 24.52
C GLU A 30 8.63 -18.55 23.53
N GLY A 31 9.55 -18.45 22.57
CA GLY A 31 9.48 -17.48 21.48
C GLY A 31 8.19 -17.62 20.64
N CYS A 32 7.81 -18.85 20.31
CA CYS A 32 6.56 -19.15 19.58
C CYS A 32 5.32 -18.73 20.38
N SER A 33 5.28 -19.02 21.70
CA SER A 33 4.17 -18.60 22.56
C SER A 33 4.04 -17.07 22.64
N ARG A 34 5.17 -16.36 22.76
CA ARG A 34 5.20 -14.88 22.75
C ARG A 34 4.70 -14.31 21.43
N TRP A 35 5.15 -14.89 20.32
CA TRP A 35 4.71 -14.50 18.98
C TRP A 35 3.20 -14.69 18.79
N GLN A 36 2.64 -15.83 19.19
CA GLN A 36 1.20 -16.08 19.09
C GLN A 36 0.38 -15.05 19.89
N ARG A 37 0.89 -14.59 21.03
CA ARG A 37 0.20 -13.60 21.88
C ARG A 37 0.31 -12.16 21.37
N GLN A 38 1.45 -11.79 20.79
CA GLN A 38 1.78 -10.37 20.55
C GLN A 38 2.01 -10.03 19.06
N GLY A 39 2.03 -11.03 18.19
CA GLY A 39 2.44 -10.89 16.80
C GLY A 39 3.93 -10.60 16.63
N LEU A 40 4.36 -10.38 15.38
CA LEU A 40 5.69 -9.84 15.10
C LEU A 40 5.62 -8.32 15.25
N LYS A 41 6.54 -7.74 16.01
CA LYS A 41 6.75 -6.30 16.08
C LYS A 41 7.93 -5.96 15.16
N PRO A 42 7.68 -5.64 13.87
CA PRO A 42 8.76 -5.28 12.97
C PRO A 42 9.51 -4.06 13.53
N PRO A 43 10.86 -4.02 13.41
CA PRO A 43 11.64 -2.89 13.88
C PRO A 43 11.32 -1.63 13.08
N ALA A 44 11.44 -0.47 13.73
CA ALA A 44 11.13 0.83 13.14
C ALA A 44 11.84 1.06 11.80
N SER A 45 13.07 0.54 11.60
CA SER A 45 13.77 0.66 10.31
C SER A 45 13.10 -0.06 9.14
N VAL A 46 12.38 -1.16 9.38
CA VAL A 46 11.62 -1.87 8.34
C VAL A 46 10.29 -1.16 8.07
N VAL A 47 9.67 -0.63 9.11
CA VAL A 47 8.43 0.17 9.01
C VAL A 47 8.71 1.50 8.31
N SER A 48 9.74 2.25 8.73
CA SER A 48 10.20 3.49 8.12
C SER A 48 10.70 3.30 6.68
N ALA A 49 11.40 2.22 6.32
CA ALA A 49 11.72 1.98 4.91
C ALA A 49 10.48 1.71 4.05
N THR A 50 9.38 1.25 4.68
CA THR A 50 8.08 1.07 4.01
C THR A 50 7.30 2.39 3.98
N GLU A 51 7.37 3.21 5.03
CA GLU A 51 6.63 4.47 5.20
C GLU A 51 7.30 5.69 4.56
N GLU A 52 8.63 5.81 4.55
CA GLU A 52 9.38 6.88 3.86
C GLU A 52 9.17 6.83 2.34
N TYR A 53 8.81 5.67 1.77
CA TYR A 53 8.37 5.57 0.38
C TYR A 53 6.89 5.95 0.19
N PHE A 54 6.07 5.97 1.25
CA PHE A 54 4.63 6.27 1.18
C PHE A 54 4.24 7.67 1.67
N GLU A 55 5.06 8.32 2.50
CA GLU A 55 4.82 9.70 2.99
C GLU A 55 5.63 10.77 2.23
N ALA A 56 6.75 10.43 1.56
CA ALA A 56 7.54 11.41 0.82
C ALA A 56 6.85 11.93 -0.47
N GLU A 57 5.86 11.20 -0.99
CA GLU A 57 5.06 11.57 -2.16
C GLU A 57 3.57 11.25 -1.88
N ASP A 58 2.85 12.11 -1.14
CA ASP A 58 1.36 12.00 -1.03
C ASP A 58 0.67 12.40 -2.33
N ALA A 59 1.11 11.81 -3.44
CA ALA A 59 0.58 11.96 -4.77
C ALA A 59 -0.93 11.65 -4.81
N LEU A 60 -1.37 10.63 -4.05
CA LEU A 60 -2.79 10.29 -3.98
C LEU A 60 -3.60 11.36 -3.25
N GLY A 61 -3.07 11.97 -2.19
CA GLY A 61 -3.70 13.09 -1.49
C GLY A 61 -3.81 14.33 -2.37
N GLN A 62 -2.73 14.69 -3.07
CA GLN A 62 -2.72 15.80 -4.04
C GLN A 62 -3.74 15.59 -5.15
N TRP A 63 -3.78 14.38 -5.73
CA TRP A 63 -4.80 14.03 -6.71
C TRP A 63 -6.22 14.16 -6.15
N ILE A 64 -6.50 13.68 -4.93
CA ILE A 64 -7.83 13.81 -4.30
C ILE A 64 -8.20 15.28 -4.15
N GLU A 65 -7.28 16.13 -3.69
CA GLU A 65 -7.52 17.56 -3.51
C GLU A 65 -7.83 18.27 -4.83
N GLU A 66 -7.01 18.01 -5.85
CA GLU A 66 -7.10 18.66 -7.16
C GLU A 66 -8.27 18.16 -8.01
N ARG A 67 -8.54 16.85 -7.99
CA ARG A 67 -9.38 16.16 -8.98
C ARG A 67 -10.67 15.61 -8.40
N CYS A 68 -10.80 15.52 -7.09
CA CYS A 68 -11.97 14.92 -6.46
C CYS A 68 -12.78 15.89 -5.59
N LEU A 69 -14.02 15.51 -5.35
CA LEU A 69 -14.97 16.12 -4.43
C LEU A 69 -15.31 15.11 -3.34
N LEU A 70 -15.21 15.53 -2.08
CA LEU A 70 -15.49 14.68 -0.92
C LEU A 70 -16.87 15.00 -0.33
N ALA A 71 -17.77 14.03 -0.34
CA ALA A 71 -19.05 14.12 0.37
C ALA A 71 -19.62 12.73 0.64
N LYS A 72 -20.31 12.55 1.77
CA LYS A 72 -20.92 11.26 2.15
C LYS A 72 -21.92 10.72 1.12
N SER A 73 -22.55 11.60 0.34
CA SER A 73 -23.48 11.24 -0.73
C SER A 73 -22.78 10.82 -2.03
N HIS A 74 -21.50 11.16 -2.21
CA HIS A 74 -20.76 10.86 -3.42
C HIS A 74 -20.34 9.40 -3.50
N ARG A 75 -20.40 8.88 -4.72
CA ARG A 75 -19.97 7.54 -5.08
C ARG A 75 -19.45 7.58 -6.50
N GLU A 76 -18.29 7.00 -6.73
CA GLU A 76 -17.67 6.98 -8.05
C GLU A 76 -17.13 5.59 -8.38
N GLY A 77 -17.20 5.23 -9.66
CA GLY A 77 -16.70 3.95 -10.14
C GLY A 77 -15.21 3.79 -9.87
N VAL A 78 -14.78 2.60 -9.42
CA VAL A 78 -13.35 2.32 -9.21
C VAL A 78 -12.56 2.50 -10.52
N SER A 79 -13.17 2.11 -11.65
CA SER A 79 -12.56 2.26 -12.97
C SER A 79 -12.35 3.72 -13.36
N GLU A 80 -13.33 4.59 -13.09
CA GLU A 80 -13.26 6.03 -13.41
C GLU A 80 -12.22 6.73 -12.54
N LEU A 81 -12.25 6.48 -11.23
CA LEU A 81 -11.25 7.02 -10.30
C LEU A 81 -9.83 6.59 -10.69
N PHE A 82 -9.63 5.32 -11.03
CA PHE A 82 -8.31 4.82 -11.41
C PHE A 82 -7.85 5.38 -12.77
N ALA A 83 -8.77 5.59 -13.72
CA ALA A 83 -8.44 6.20 -15.00
C ALA A 83 -7.97 7.65 -14.83
N ASP A 84 -8.64 8.44 -13.99
CA ASP A 84 -8.23 9.82 -13.70
C ASP A 84 -6.94 9.88 -12.87
N TRP A 85 -6.80 9.00 -11.87
CA TRP A 85 -5.55 8.83 -11.11
C TRP A 85 -4.37 8.56 -12.02
N ARG A 86 -4.51 7.62 -12.96
CA ARG A 86 -3.46 7.31 -13.94
C ARG A 86 -3.09 8.53 -14.77
N GLU A 87 -4.07 9.25 -15.31
CA GLU A 87 -3.84 10.45 -16.13
C GLU A 87 -3.09 11.52 -15.34
N TRP A 88 -3.47 11.74 -14.08
CA TRP A 88 -2.83 12.71 -13.20
C TRP A 88 -1.41 12.28 -12.81
N ALA A 89 -1.23 11.03 -12.37
CA ALA A 89 0.05 10.49 -11.94
C ALA A 89 1.09 10.48 -13.07
N GLU A 90 0.69 10.10 -14.29
CA GLU A 90 1.57 10.15 -15.47
C GLU A 90 2.07 11.57 -15.77
N ARG A 91 1.24 12.59 -15.53
CA ARG A 91 1.64 14.01 -15.71
C ARG A 91 2.52 14.53 -14.58
N ALA A 92 2.28 14.06 -13.36
CA ALA A 92 3.08 14.41 -12.19
C ALA A 92 4.43 13.68 -12.14
N GLY A 93 4.65 12.67 -13.01
CA GLY A 93 5.84 11.82 -12.99
C GLY A 93 5.78 10.71 -11.93
N GLU A 94 4.59 10.45 -11.42
CA GLU A 94 4.30 9.56 -10.28
C GLU A 94 4.03 8.12 -10.72
N TYR A 95 4.32 7.17 -9.85
CA TYR A 95 4.09 5.75 -10.12
C TYR A 95 2.59 5.36 -10.00
N VAL A 96 1.96 5.04 -11.14
CA VAL A 96 0.52 4.70 -11.23
C VAL A 96 0.16 3.40 -10.48
N GLY A 97 1.01 2.38 -10.58
CA GLY A 97 0.73 1.04 -10.04
C GLY A 97 -0.45 0.31 -10.69
N SER A 98 -1.03 -0.65 -9.97
CA SER A 98 -2.19 -1.45 -10.42
C SER A 98 -3.51 -0.97 -9.79
N VAL A 99 -4.63 -1.28 -10.43
CA VAL A 99 -5.99 -1.00 -9.89
C VAL A 99 -6.18 -1.58 -8.48
N LYS A 100 -5.59 -2.76 -8.21
CA LYS A 100 -5.65 -3.41 -6.90
C LYS A 100 -4.91 -2.58 -5.86
N ARG A 101 -3.69 -2.12 -6.17
CA ARG A 101 -2.88 -1.28 -5.29
C ARG A 101 -3.58 0.06 -5.01
N PHE A 102 -4.13 0.70 -6.04
CA PHE A 102 -4.94 1.91 -5.90
C PHE A 102 -6.13 1.69 -4.95
N SER A 103 -6.88 0.60 -5.13
CA SER A 103 -8.03 0.27 -4.28
C SER A 103 -7.64 0.00 -2.82
N GLU A 104 -6.44 -0.53 -2.58
CA GLU A 104 -5.88 -0.71 -1.23
C GLU A 104 -5.48 0.64 -0.62
N LEU A 105 -4.85 1.53 -1.39
CA LEU A 105 -4.46 2.87 -0.94
C LEU A 105 -5.68 3.72 -0.54
N MET A 106 -6.77 3.66 -1.32
CA MET A 106 -8.04 4.31 -0.99
C MET A 106 -8.63 3.74 0.31
N ALA A 107 -8.57 2.42 0.51
CA ALA A 107 -9.05 1.78 1.73
C ALA A 107 -8.22 2.15 2.97
N THR A 108 -6.89 2.29 2.85
CA THR A 108 -6.01 2.78 3.92
C THR A 108 -6.42 4.19 4.36
N ARG A 109 -6.82 5.04 3.42
CA ARG A 109 -7.37 6.40 3.66
C ARG A 109 -8.84 6.41 4.14
N LYS A 110 -9.37 5.26 4.57
CA LYS A 110 -10.73 5.09 5.13
C LYS A 110 -11.87 5.31 4.13
N PHE A 111 -11.61 5.26 2.83
CA PHE A 111 -12.69 5.21 1.85
C PHE A 111 -13.32 3.82 1.80
N GLU A 112 -14.65 3.79 1.78
CA GLU A 112 -15.42 2.55 1.79
C GLU A 112 -15.71 2.06 0.37
N LYS A 113 -15.61 0.74 0.17
CA LYS A 113 -16.01 0.11 -1.09
C LYS A 113 -17.53 -0.05 -1.12
N CYS A 114 -18.16 0.38 -2.20
CA CYS A 114 -19.59 0.22 -2.43
C CYS A 114 -19.87 -0.33 -3.84
N ARG A 115 -21.15 -0.38 -4.21
CA ARG A 115 -21.59 -0.69 -5.57
C ARG A 115 -22.47 0.42 -6.12
N LEU A 116 -22.35 0.67 -7.42
CA LEU A 116 -23.27 1.54 -8.16
C LEU A 116 -24.54 0.77 -8.54
N THR A 117 -25.54 1.50 -9.01
CA THR A 117 -26.72 0.96 -9.68
C THR A 117 -26.25 0.12 -10.88
N GLY A 118 -26.53 -1.18 -10.88
CA GLY A 118 -26.00 -2.13 -11.87
C GLY A 118 -24.84 -3.01 -11.37
N GLY A 119 -24.43 -2.89 -10.11
CA GLY A 119 -23.50 -3.82 -9.46
C GLY A 119 -22.01 -3.57 -9.71
N ALA A 120 -21.67 -2.53 -10.47
CA ALA A 120 -20.29 -2.10 -10.69
C ALA A 120 -19.62 -1.67 -9.37
N ARG A 121 -18.32 -1.95 -9.23
CA ARG A 121 -17.52 -1.60 -8.04
C ARG A 121 -17.30 -0.09 -7.99
N ALA A 122 -17.54 0.50 -6.82
CA ALA A 122 -17.36 1.93 -6.56
C ALA A 122 -16.73 2.20 -5.20
N ILE A 123 -16.35 3.45 -4.99
CA ILE A 123 -15.86 3.99 -3.72
C ILE A 123 -16.85 5.06 -3.25
N ALA A 124 -17.27 4.97 -1.99
CA ALA A 124 -18.16 5.93 -1.37
C ALA A 124 -17.38 7.08 -0.72
N GLY A 125 -17.99 8.26 -0.62
CA GLY A 125 -17.38 9.44 -0.01
C GLY A 125 -16.61 10.33 -1.00
N ILE A 126 -16.52 9.94 -2.28
CA ILE A 126 -15.69 10.60 -3.28
C ILE A 126 -16.35 10.58 -4.66
N ALA A 127 -16.18 11.67 -5.41
CA ALA A 127 -16.54 11.80 -6.82
C ALA A 127 -15.47 12.58 -7.58
N LEU A 128 -15.35 12.37 -8.90
CA LEU A 128 -14.47 13.21 -9.73
C LEU A 128 -15.08 14.60 -9.92
N ARG A 129 -14.23 15.63 -9.98
CA ARG A 129 -14.65 16.96 -10.41
C ARG A 129 -15.10 16.91 -11.87
N PRO A 130 -16.16 17.64 -12.25
CA PRO A 130 -16.55 17.74 -13.65
C PRO A 130 -15.40 18.30 -14.48
N LYS A 131 -14.97 17.57 -15.52
CA LYS A 131 -14.02 18.14 -16.50
C LYS A 131 -14.73 19.33 -17.17
N PRO A 132 -14.08 20.50 -17.32
CA PRO A 132 -14.68 21.61 -18.07
C PRO A 132 -15.00 21.10 -19.47
N TYR A 133 -16.27 21.25 -19.89
CA TYR A 133 -16.73 20.87 -21.21
C TYR A 133 -15.84 21.55 -22.27
N SER A 134 -15.00 20.80 -22.98
CA SER A 134 -14.42 21.29 -24.23
C SER A 134 -15.50 21.19 -25.30
N ASN A 135 -16.22 22.29 -25.52
CA ASN A 135 -17.11 22.48 -26.65
C ASN A 135 -16.29 22.50 -27.95
N ALA A 136 -15.83 21.34 -28.40
CA ALA A 136 -15.32 21.15 -29.74
C ALA A 136 -16.43 20.47 -30.55
N TYR A 137 -17.39 21.25 -31.03
CA TYR A 137 -18.34 20.79 -32.04
C TYR A 137 -17.65 20.86 -33.41
N PRO A 138 -17.48 19.72 -34.12
CA PRO A 138 -16.78 19.68 -35.40
C PRO A 138 -17.69 19.85 -36.62
N TYR A 139 -18.81 20.58 -36.52
CA TYR A 139 -19.67 20.85 -37.67
C TYR A 139 -20.02 22.35 -37.76
N ARG A 140 -19.38 23.03 -38.70
CA ARG A 140 -19.99 24.15 -39.44
C ARG A 140 -20.35 23.58 -40.81
N ASP A 141 -21.63 23.28 -41.00
CA ASP A 141 -22.21 23.24 -42.33
C ASP A 141 -22.49 24.71 -42.69
N ASP A 142 -21.68 25.26 -43.60
CA ASP A 142 -22.04 26.36 -44.50
C ASP A 142 -21.82 25.86 -45.93
#